data_AF-A0A5J4P3W5-F1
#
_entry.id   AF-A0A5J4P3W5-F1
#
_cell.length_a   1.000
_cell.length_b   1.000
_cell.length_c   1.000
_cell.angle_alpha   90.00
_cell.angle_beta   90.00
_cell.angle_gamma   90.00
#
_symmetry.space_group_name_H-M   'P 1'
#
loop_
_entity.id
_entity.type
_entity.pdbx_description
1 polymer ?
#
loop_
_entity_poly.entity_id
_entity_poly.type
_entity_poly.pdbx_seq_one_letter_code
_entity_poly.pdbx_strand_id
1 'polypeptide(L)'
;KAMDGLLNISDDFINSDNLNDLYLSKSAIISMYETISECEKQINAYYKSLKDMPRMSQQLIIAQKNVLNKLKLFLKDMECTKIISLNLIKTINNKIDEITSTILNIDSSNQV
;
A
#
# COMPACT_ATOMS: atom_id res chain seq x y z
N LYS A 1 -11.01 33.52 -28.20
CA LYS A 1 -11.72 33.98 -26.98
C LYS A 1 -12.61 32.91 -26.32
N ALA A 2 -13.44 32.15 -27.05
CA ALA A 2 -14.13 30.97 -26.46
C ALA A 2 -13.23 29.71 -26.44
N MET A 3 -12.39 29.53 -27.47
CA MET A 3 -11.41 28.45 -27.57
C MET A 3 -10.30 28.54 -26.51
N ASP A 4 -9.81 29.76 -26.22
CA ASP A 4 -8.82 29.99 -25.15
C ASP A 4 -9.38 29.70 -23.75
N GLY A 5 -10.69 29.92 -23.56
CA GLY A 5 -11.39 29.55 -22.33
C GLY A 5 -11.58 28.05 -22.15
N LEU A 6 -11.64 27.27 -23.24
CA LEU A 6 -11.70 25.80 -23.22
C LEU A 6 -10.32 25.17 -23.01
N LEU A 7 -9.26 25.78 -23.55
CA LEU A 7 -7.87 25.38 -23.30
C LEU A 7 -7.49 25.57 -21.82
N ASN A 8 -7.88 26.68 -21.20
CA ASN A 8 -7.69 26.89 -19.76
C ASN A 8 -8.47 25.91 -18.87
N ILE A 9 -9.59 25.34 -19.34
CA ILE A 9 -10.33 24.30 -18.61
C ILE A 9 -9.62 22.94 -18.73
N SER A 10 -8.85 22.70 -19.80
CA SER A 10 -8.09 21.45 -19.96
C SER A 10 -6.89 21.37 -19.01
N ASP A 11 -6.24 22.51 -18.74
CA ASP A 11 -5.14 22.61 -17.75
C ASP A 11 -5.65 22.39 -16.32
N ASP A 12 -6.87 22.84 -15.99
CA ASP A 12 -7.50 22.61 -14.69
C ASP A 12 -7.94 21.13 -14.47
N PHE A 13 -8.14 20.35 -15.54
CA PHE A 13 -8.46 18.92 -15.46
C PHE A 13 -7.21 18.03 -15.36
N ILE A 14 -6.08 18.48 -15.91
CA ILE A 14 -4.76 17.86 -15.74
C ILE A 14 -4.06 18.56 -14.59
N ASN A 15 -4.68 18.54 -13.41
CA ASN A 15 -4.04 19.07 -12.21
C ASN A 15 -2.79 18.24 -11.91
N SER A 16 -1.60 18.79 -12.19
CA SER A 16 -0.30 18.25 -11.78
C SER A 16 -0.27 17.91 -10.29
N ASP A 17 -1.05 18.66 -9.50
CA ASP A 17 -1.24 18.45 -8.06
C ASP A 17 -1.89 17.09 -7.77
N ASN A 18 -2.89 16.66 -8.54
CA ASN A 18 -3.53 15.35 -8.38
C ASN A 18 -2.59 14.19 -8.76
N LEU A 19 -1.75 14.36 -9.78
CA LEU A 19 -0.81 13.33 -10.20
C LEU A 19 0.35 13.21 -9.21
N ASN A 20 0.89 14.34 -8.74
CA ASN A 20 1.91 14.36 -7.71
C ASN A 20 1.39 13.75 -6.39
N ASP A 21 0.15 14.06 -6.00
CA ASP A 21 -0.50 13.48 -4.83
C ASP A 21 -0.69 11.96 -4.95
N LEU A 22 -0.98 11.46 -6.16
CA LEU A 22 -1.03 10.01 -6.44
C LEU A 22 0.36 9.36 -6.28
N TYR A 23 1.43 9.99 -6.77
CA TYR A 23 2.80 9.50 -6.56
C TYR A 23 3.21 9.50 -5.09
N LEU A 24 2.88 10.56 -4.34
CA LEU A 24 3.11 10.65 -2.90
C LEU A 24 2.35 9.55 -2.14
N SER A 25 1.07 9.36 -2.47
CA SER A 25 0.23 8.30 -1.89
C SER A 25 0.80 6.91 -2.18
N LYS A 26 1.25 6.66 -3.41
CA LYS A 26 1.93 5.40 -3.78
C LYS A 26 3.19 5.17 -2.95
N SER A 27 4.03 6.20 -2.82
CA SER A 27 5.28 6.12 -2.03
C SER A 27 5.02 5.81 -0.55
N ALA A 28 4.00 6.45 0.04
CA ALA A 28 3.58 6.18 1.41
C ALA A 28 3.09 4.73 1.59
N ILE A 29 2.29 4.21 0.65
CA ILE A 29 1.79 2.82 0.71
C ILE A 29 2.92 1.81 0.52
N ILE A 30 3.90 2.09 -0.35
CA ILE A 30 5.11 1.26 -0.48
C ILE A 30 5.88 1.23 0.84
N SER A 31 6.07 2.39 1.47
CA SER A 31 6.79 2.50 2.75
C SER A 31 6.06 1.74 3.86
N MET A 32 4.72 1.80 3.89
CA MET A 32 3.89 0.99 4.79
C MET A 32 4.06 -0.51 4.54
N TYR A 33 4.02 -0.94 3.27
CA TYR A 33 4.20 -2.34 2.89
C TYR A 33 5.55 -2.90 3.34
N GLU A 34 6.63 -2.13 3.13
CA GLU A 34 7.98 -2.49 3.56
C GLU A 34 8.07 -2.60 5.08
N THR A 35 7.51 -1.61 5.79
CA THR A 35 7.47 -1.60 7.26
C THR A 35 6.71 -2.79 7.83
N ILE A 36 5.54 -3.11 7.27
CA ILE A 36 4.75 -4.28 7.67
C ILE A 36 5.52 -5.56 7.39
N SER A 37 6.18 -5.66 6.23
CA SER A 37 6.97 -6.83 5.86
C SER A 37 8.16 -7.06 6.80
N GLU A 38 8.80 -5.99 7.27
CA GLU A 38 9.90 -6.11 8.23
C GLU A 38 9.37 -6.48 9.64
N CYS A 39 8.28 -5.84 10.08
CA CYS A 39 7.63 -6.16 11.34
C CYS A 39 7.17 -7.63 11.36
N GLU A 40 6.58 -8.13 10.27
CA GLU A 40 6.14 -9.51 10.11
C GLU A 40 7.29 -10.51 10.32
N LYS A 41 8.51 -10.23 9.85
CA LYS A 41 9.68 -11.09 10.08
C LYS A 41 10.03 -11.17 11.55
N GLN A 42 10.04 -10.04 12.25
CA GLN A 42 10.36 -9.97 13.68
C GLN A 42 9.31 -10.70 14.52
N ILE A 43 8.03 -10.52 14.19
CA ILE A 43 6.93 -11.22 14.85
C ILE A 43 6.99 -12.73 14.57
N ASN A 44 7.31 -13.15 13.35
CA ASN A 44 7.52 -14.56 13.03
C ASN A 44 8.69 -15.18 13.81
N ALA A 45 9.78 -14.43 13.97
CA ALA A 45 10.93 -14.87 14.78
C ALA A 45 10.51 -15.05 16.25
N TYR A 46 9.78 -14.08 16.81
CA TYR A 46 9.25 -14.16 18.16
C TYR A 46 8.26 -15.33 18.34
N TYR A 47 7.38 -15.55 17.37
CA TYR A 47 6.44 -16.68 17.35
C TYR A 47 7.17 -18.03 17.42
N LYS A 48 8.24 -18.20 16.62
CA LYS A 48 9.08 -19.41 16.65
C LYS A 48 9.77 -19.57 18.00
N SER A 49 10.42 -18.53 18.50
CA SER A 49 11.08 -18.55 19.81
C SER A 49 10.12 -18.91 20.94
N LEU A 50 8.90 -18.39 20.92
CA LEU A 50 7.86 -18.76 21.88
C LEU A 50 7.44 -20.22 21.73
N LYS A 51 7.32 -20.75 20.51
CA LYS A 51 6.93 -22.14 20.28
C LYS A 51 8.00 -23.12 20.76
N ASP A 52 9.27 -22.75 20.63
CA ASP A 52 10.43 -23.58 20.98
C ASP A 52 10.81 -23.48 22.46
N MET A 53 10.09 -22.68 23.26
CA MET A 53 10.34 -22.58 24.69
C MET A 53 10.19 -23.94 25.40
N PRO A 54 11.07 -24.24 26.37
CA PRO A 54 11.01 -25.49 27.13
C PRO A 54 9.73 -25.60 27.95
N ARG A 55 9.39 -26.82 28.39
CA ARG A 55 8.25 -27.05 29.28
C ARG A 55 8.41 -26.26 30.58
N MET A 56 7.41 -25.44 30.87
CA MET A 56 7.34 -24.58 32.06
C MET A 56 6.18 -25.01 32.97
N SER A 57 5.96 -24.25 34.05
CA SER A 57 4.79 -24.40 34.90
C SER A 57 3.49 -24.32 34.09
N GLN A 58 2.43 -24.97 34.58
CA GLN A 58 1.16 -25.05 33.87
C GLN A 58 0.55 -23.67 33.54
N GLN A 59 0.73 -22.68 34.44
CA GLN A 59 0.30 -21.30 34.21
C GLN A 59 1.04 -20.65 33.04
N LEU A 60 2.36 -20.87 32.93
CA LEU A 60 3.17 -20.35 31.84
C LEU A 60 2.83 -21.02 30.49
N ILE A 61 2.51 -22.31 30.49
CA ILE A 61 2.05 -23.03 29.28
C ILE A 61 0.73 -22.43 28.77
N ILE A 62 -0.22 -22.12 29.67
CA ILE A 62 -1.50 -21.50 29.30
C ILE A 62 -1.25 -20.09 28.72
N ALA A 63 -0.42 -19.29 29.39
CA ALA A 63 -0.07 -17.95 28.91
C ALA A 63 0.61 -17.98 27.53
N GLN A 64 1.58 -18.88 27.34
CA GLN A 64 2.28 -19.11 26.07
C GLN A 64 1.29 -19.46 24.94
N LYS A 65 0.37 -20.40 25.17
CA LYS A 65 -0.67 -20.76 24.18
C LYS A 65 -1.55 -19.58 23.81
N ASN A 66 -1.94 -18.76 24.78
CA ASN A 66 -2.76 -17.58 24.54
C ASN A 66 -2.02 -16.54 23.68
N VAL A 67 -0.73 -16.31 23.97
CA VAL A 67 0.10 -15.40 23.17
C VAL A 67 0.29 -15.95 21.75
N LEU A 68 0.62 -17.23 21.60
CA LEU A 68 0.77 -17.86 20.28
C LEU A 68 -0.50 -17.74 19.43
N ASN A 69 -1.68 -17.93 20.02
CA ASN A 69 -2.95 -17.75 19.29
C ASN A 69 -3.16 -16.30 18.84
N LYS A 70 -2.88 -15.32 19.70
CA LYS A 70 -2.97 -13.90 19.34
C LYS A 70 -1.97 -13.53 18.24
N LEU A 71 -0.73 -13.99 18.35
CA LEU A 71 0.30 -13.76 17.33
C LEU A 71 -0.08 -14.39 15.99
N LYS A 72 -0.69 -15.58 15.99
CA LYS A 72 -1.16 -16.23 14.76
C LYS A 72 -2.24 -15.39 14.06
N LEU A 73 -3.18 -14.83 14.81
CA LEU A 73 -4.20 -13.93 14.27
C LEU A 73 -3.56 -12.64 13.73
N PHE A 74 -2.65 -12.05 14.50
CA PHE A 74 -1.97 -10.82 14.10
C PHE A 74 -1.12 -10.99 12.84
N LEU A 75 -0.42 -12.11 12.69
CA LEU A 75 0.32 -12.45 11.46
C LEU A 75 -0.61 -12.57 10.25
N LYS A 76 -1.80 -13.15 10.43
CA LYS A 76 -2.81 -13.21 9.37
C LYS A 76 -3.30 -11.82 8.97
N ASP A 77 -3.52 -10.93 9.94
CA ASP A 77 -3.94 -9.54 9.66
C ASP A 77 -2.84 -8.76 8.93
N MET A 78 -1.56 -8.99 9.27
CA MET A 78 -0.41 -8.43 8.54
C MET A 78 -0.36 -8.90 7.09
N GLU A 79 -0.56 -10.20 6.85
CA GLU A 79 -0.61 -10.77 5.49
C GLU A 79 -1.76 -10.15 4.66
N CYS A 80 -2.96 -10.07 5.23
CA CYS A 80 -4.09 -9.38 4.62
C CYS A 80 -3.76 -7.92 4.28
N THR A 81 -3.13 -7.20 5.21
CA THR A 81 -2.77 -5.78 5.00
C THR A 81 -1.77 -5.64 3.86
N LYS A 82 -0.77 -6.54 3.76
CA LYS A 82 0.19 -6.55 2.65
C LYS A 82 -0.50 -6.75 1.29
N ILE A 83 -1.46 -7.68 1.21
CA ILE A 83 -2.24 -7.91 -0.01
C ILE A 83 -3.02 -6.64 -0.39
N ILE A 84 -3.66 -5.99 0.59
CA ILE A 84 -4.38 -4.73 0.37
C ILE A 84 -3.43 -3.63 -0.13
N SER A 85 -2.26 -3.46 0.49
CA SER A 85 -1.25 -2.49 0.05
C SER A 85 -0.81 -2.72 -1.40
N LEU A 86 -0.54 -3.97 -1.79
CA LEU A 86 -0.18 -4.32 -3.17
C LEU A 86 -1.31 -4.00 -4.16
N ASN A 87 -2.56 -4.30 -3.79
CA ASN A 87 -3.72 -3.96 -4.60
C ASN A 87 -3.87 -2.45 -4.76
N LEU A 88 -3.68 -1.67 -3.69
CA LEU A 88 -3.73 -0.21 -3.75
C LEU A 88 -2.62 0.37 -4.65
N ILE A 89 -1.39 -0.15 -4.54
CA ILE A 89 -0.27 0.25 -5.42
C ILE A 89 -0.64 -0.03 -6.89
N LYS A 90 -1.22 -1.19 -7.18
CA LYS A 90 -1.67 -1.54 -8.53
C LYS A 90 -2.75 -0.58 -9.03
N THR A 91 -3.75 -0.27 -8.20
CA THR A 91 -4.82 0.68 -8.56
C THR A 91 -4.26 2.07 -8.84
N ILE A 92 -3.32 2.55 -8.02
CA ILE A 92 -2.68 3.85 -8.26
C ILE A 92 -1.87 3.84 -9.55
N ASN A 93 -1.12 2.78 -9.84
CA ASN A 93 -0.40 2.66 -11.11
C ASN A 93 -1.33 2.72 -12.31
N ASN A 94 -2.42 1.93 -12.30
CA ASN A 94 -3.41 1.97 -13.37
C ASN A 94 -3.98 3.39 -13.56
N LYS A 95 -4.23 4.11 -12.45
CA LYS A 95 -4.73 5.48 -12.52
C LYS A 95 -3.72 6.46 -13.09
N ILE A 96 -2.44 6.32 -12.73
CA ILE A 96 -1.34 7.08 -13.31
C ILE A 96 -1.28 6.82 -14.83
N ASP A 97 -1.32 5.55 -15.25
CA ASP A 97 -1.25 5.16 -16.66
C ASP A 97 -2.43 5.72 -17.47
N GLU A 98 -3.66 5.69 -16.91
CA GLU A 98 -4.85 6.30 -17.51
C GLU A 98 -4.66 7.82 -17.71
N ILE A 99 -4.18 8.52 -16.68
CA ILE A 99 -3.98 9.97 -16.74
C ILE A 99 -2.89 10.31 -17.76
N THR A 100 -1.73 9.64 -17.70
CA THR A 100 -0.62 9.86 -18.64
C THR A 100 -1.01 9.57 -20.08
N SER A 101 -1.79 8.50 -20.33
CA SER A 101 -2.30 8.19 -21.67
C SER A 101 -3.27 9.27 -22.18
N THR A 102 -4.10 9.83 -21.30
CA THR A 102 -5.02 10.92 -21.64
C THR A 102 -4.25 12.18 -22.03
N ILE A 103 -3.19 12.54 -21.29
CA ILE A 103 -2.33 13.68 -21.60
C ILE A 103 -1.68 13.52 -22.99
N LEU A 104 -1.07 12.36 -23.27
CA LEU A 104 -0.40 12.09 -24.55
C LEU A 104 -1.35 12.17 -25.76
N ASN A 105 -2.61 11.76 -25.59
CA ASN A 105 -3.63 11.83 -26.65
C ASN A 105 -4.12 13.26 -26.92
N ILE A 106 -4.08 14.15 -25.90
CA ILE A 106 -4.42 15.57 -26.06
C ILE A 106 -3.29 16.29 -26.82
N ASP A 107 -2.03 16.04 -26.47
CA ASP A 107 -0.87 16.65 -27.15
C ASP A 107 -0.78 16.29 -28.64
N SER A 108 -1.14 15.07 -29.00
CA SER A 108 -1.17 14.61 -30.41
C SER A 108 -2.35 15.18 -31.21
N SER A 109 -3.43 15.60 -30.53
CA SER A 109 -4.59 16.24 -31.17
C SER A 109 -4.39 17.75 -31.41
N ASN A 110 -3.49 18.39 -30.66
CA ASN A 110 -3.17 19.82 -30.79
C ASN A 110 -2.06 20.12 -31.83
N GLN A 111 -1.49 19.10 -32.48
CA GLN A 111 -0.48 19.25 -33.54
C GLN A 111 -1.03 19.11 -34.98
N VAL A 112 -2.36 19.14 -35.16
CA VAL A 112 -3.04 19.12 -36.47
C VAL A 112 -3.73 20.45 -36.76
#